data_AF-A0A0K1QD26-F1
#
_entry.id   AF-A0A0K1QD26-F1
#
_cell.length_a   1.000
_cell.length_b   1.000
_cell.length_c   1.000
_cell.angle_alpha   90.00
_cell.angle_beta   90.00
_cell.angle_gamma   90.00
#
_symmetry.space_group_name_H-M   'P 1'
#
loop_
_entity.id
_entity.type
_entity.pdbx_description
1 polymer ?
#
loop_
_entity_poly.entity_id
_entity_poly.type
_entity_poly.pdbx_seq_one_letter_code
_entity_poly.pdbx_strand_id
1 'polypeptide(L)'
;MRSFHLLGHWSLAALAAVVVLGGLSAVACGDSDDENGGGGGSGSPDGTQNGPGGSSGGPGGGAGDAPASSCDAFGRYGAPTVTYTIPVPQNGHISYPDIQASLKDVDWSKIDRLYIPAGKYKSFQIGNLPERDAAHPLVITNIGGQVQVGPNDPWAGFIWSINGGSNWILTGRYDPDSKTGDVSAPGHRCGDYPNSRGKYGFFSDDALDATGSYVHMGLAVAEATSFEIEFLEIARSGFAGLRLLNSRAAGEPEHPMENVRIHDNYIHDTGGEGTYFGWTGNPPSNKFPKLQIYNNRFVRTGNEALQIQEVGDGSEIHHNMIGFASLHWRDNGLGANQDNNSQIHVREGTIAVHHNVFMGGAAMLLSFFSAPEDGDGDRHVTFSENYFSDTLSGGGYLNIQGSASSSFTFDKNSFTGLTFGYSKLNPKAKAPEMLFGRSDNVQSSIAFTNNTWDGTMKLFPGIDLNGTAGIATASGNTNGQVTPITFVSGENWDSDPTRHLEFWAPVAKLAPGTPEITYQPGDRVVDAIGDIYECTVASKNEKPAEHPSSWKKLPTPVDDYRVTVSSPYKGYGVY
;
A
#
# COMPACT_ATOMS: atom_id res chain seq x y z
N MET A 1 4.59 -35.77 27.71
CA MET A 1 4.40 -34.94 28.92
C MET A 1 5.74 -34.31 29.27
N ARG A 2 5.73 -32.99 29.57
CA ARG A 2 6.85 -32.01 29.49
C ARG A 2 7.14 -31.57 28.04
N SER A 3 7.29 -30.31 27.66
CA SER A 3 6.87 -28.98 28.14
C SER A 3 7.40 -28.01 27.07
N PHE A 4 6.56 -27.52 26.15
CA PHE A 4 6.91 -26.42 25.25
C PHE A 4 6.36 -25.13 25.87
N HIS A 5 7.25 -24.32 26.42
CA HIS A 5 6.99 -22.96 26.89
C HIS A 5 8.19 -22.13 26.45
N LEU A 6 8.03 -21.39 25.34
CA LEU A 6 8.90 -20.28 24.93
C LEU A 6 8.35 -19.63 23.66
N LEU A 7 7.11 -19.14 23.71
CA LEU A 7 6.58 -18.11 22.81
C LEU A 7 5.51 -17.37 23.61
N GLY A 8 5.94 -16.37 24.38
CA GLY A 8 5.07 -15.59 25.25
C GLY A 8 5.66 -14.20 25.44
N HIS A 9 4.90 -13.21 24.98
CA HIS A 9 5.07 -11.77 25.21
C HIS A 9 6.40 -11.14 24.74
N TRP A 10 6.41 -10.69 23.50
CA TRP A 10 7.18 -9.50 23.13
C TRP A 10 6.22 -8.31 23.05
N SER A 11 6.53 -7.33 23.89
CA SER A 11 5.87 -6.04 23.99
C SER A 11 6.12 -5.23 22.71
N LEU A 12 5.04 -4.76 22.07
CA LEU A 12 5.04 -3.82 20.94
C LEU A 12 5.35 -2.36 21.36
N ALA A 13 6.15 -2.16 22.43
CA ALA A 13 6.33 -0.83 23.05
C ALA A 13 7.73 -0.21 22.84
N ALA A 14 8.45 -0.55 21.77
CA ALA A 14 9.76 0.03 21.50
C ALA A 14 9.85 0.70 20.13
N LEU A 15 8.86 1.54 19.75
CA LEU A 15 9.08 2.60 18.74
C LEU A 15 7.99 3.71 18.71
N ALA A 16 7.22 3.92 19.79
CA ALA A 16 6.05 4.82 19.78
C ALA A 16 6.18 6.08 20.68
N ALA A 17 7.39 6.58 20.95
CA ALA A 17 7.56 7.73 21.85
C ALA A 17 8.48 8.82 21.29
N VAL A 18 7.99 9.61 20.33
CA VAL A 18 8.34 11.03 20.23
C VAL A 18 7.06 11.82 19.94
N VAL A 19 6.56 12.44 21.01
CA VAL A 19 5.50 13.44 21.03
C VAL A 19 5.98 14.68 20.26
N VAL A 20 5.28 15.08 19.19
CA VAL A 20 5.46 16.40 18.57
C VAL A 20 4.62 17.41 19.36
N LEU A 21 5.24 17.98 20.38
CA LEU A 21 4.84 19.26 20.97
C LEU A 21 5.85 20.30 20.49
N GLY A 22 5.40 21.28 19.71
CA GLY A 22 6.30 22.33 19.24
C GLY A 22 5.69 23.31 18.25
N GLY A 23 4.62 24.00 18.66
CA GLY A 23 4.34 25.32 18.10
C GLY A 23 5.31 26.36 18.67
N LEU A 24 5.83 27.24 17.82
CA LEU A 24 6.26 28.58 18.24
C LEU A 24 6.43 29.53 17.05
N SER A 25 5.86 30.70 17.28
CA SER A 25 5.61 31.81 16.37
C SER A 25 6.85 32.64 16.02
N ALA A 26 6.79 33.23 14.83
CA ALA A 26 7.14 34.62 14.46
C ALA A 26 8.49 35.22 14.89
N VAL A 27 9.27 35.65 13.89
CA VAL A 27 9.95 36.97 13.92
C VAL A 27 9.92 37.59 12.52
N ALA A 28 9.36 38.79 12.45
CA ALA A 28 9.34 39.69 11.31
C ALA A 28 10.60 40.58 11.26
N CYS A 29 11.01 40.95 10.04
CA CYS A 29 11.73 42.17 9.63
C CYS A 29 11.35 42.33 8.14
N GLY A 30 10.67 43.39 7.68
CA GLY A 30 11.13 44.79 7.58
C GLY A 30 12.13 44.89 6.41
N ASP A 31 12.03 45.74 5.39
CA ASP A 31 11.19 46.89 5.09
C ASP A 31 11.48 47.33 3.64
N SER A 32 10.72 48.30 3.14
CA SER A 32 11.01 49.30 2.07
C SER A 32 10.93 48.96 0.56
N ASP A 33 9.91 49.60 -0.04
CA ASP A 33 9.97 50.57 -1.15
C ASP A 33 10.33 50.12 -2.59
N ASP A 34 9.36 50.20 -3.53
CA ASP A 34 9.08 51.42 -4.32
C ASP A 34 8.23 51.15 -5.59
N GLU A 35 7.24 52.02 -5.75
CA GLU A 35 6.54 52.54 -6.94
C GLU A 35 6.80 51.97 -8.37
N ASN A 36 5.72 51.71 -9.14
CA ASN A 36 5.10 52.67 -10.09
C ASN A 36 4.48 52.01 -11.36
N GLY A 37 3.30 52.53 -11.76
CA GLY A 37 2.73 52.49 -13.13
C GLY A 37 2.04 51.18 -13.58
N GLY A 38 0.85 51.14 -14.19
CA GLY A 38 -0.01 52.16 -14.78
C GLY A 38 -0.79 51.55 -15.97
N GLY A 39 -2.10 51.84 -16.06
CA GLY A 39 -2.97 51.62 -17.24
C GLY A 39 -3.47 50.17 -17.42
N GLY A 40 -4.76 49.85 -17.60
CA GLY A 40 -5.85 50.59 -18.23
C GLY A 40 -6.37 49.73 -19.39
N GLY A 41 -7.62 49.25 -19.35
CA GLY A 41 -8.18 48.49 -20.47
C GLY A 41 -9.43 47.68 -20.14
N SER A 42 -10.58 48.35 -20.16
CA SER A 42 -11.93 47.80 -20.14
C SER A 42 -12.27 46.97 -21.38
N GLY A 43 -13.03 45.89 -21.21
CA GLY A 43 -13.65 45.18 -22.33
C GLY A 43 -14.45 43.93 -21.92
N SER A 44 -15.65 44.14 -21.39
CA SER A 44 -16.77 43.17 -21.40
C SER A 44 -17.62 43.44 -22.66
N PRO A 45 -18.67 42.66 -23.02
CA PRO A 45 -19.21 41.42 -22.44
C PRO A 45 -19.66 40.40 -23.52
N ASP A 46 -20.53 39.47 -23.09
CA ASP A 46 -21.43 38.58 -23.84
C ASP A 46 -20.87 37.20 -24.23
N GLY A 47 -21.51 36.08 -23.90
CA GLY A 47 -22.79 35.86 -23.22
C GLY A 47 -23.29 34.44 -23.47
N THR A 48 -24.03 33.89 -22.50
CA THR A 48 -25.11 32.86 -22.65
C THR A 48 -24.72 31.46 -23.17
N GLN A 49 -25.27 30.31 -22.75
CA GLN A 49 -26.47 29.98 -21.96
C GLN A 49 -26.44 28.47 -21.58
N ASN A 50 -26.79 28.15 -20.32
CA ASN A 50 -27.69 27.11 -19.80
C ASN A 50 -27.98 25.79 -20.57
N GLY A 51 -27.94 24.68 -19.84
CA GLY A 51 -28.80 23.50 -20.07
C GLY A 51 -28.40 22.23 -19.28
N PRO A 52 -29.17 21.80 -18.25
CA PRO A 52 -28.73 20.81 -17.24
C PRO A 52 -29.34 19.39 -17.41
N GLY A 53 -28.70 18.41 -16.79
CA GLY A 53 -29.25 17.09 -16.44
C GLY A 53 -28.11 16.19 -15.92
N GLY A 54 -28.07 15.65 -14.70
CA GLY A 54 -29.12 15.33 -13.75
C GLY A 54 -29.40 13.82 -13.80
N SER A 55 -28.62 13.01 -13.07
CA SER A 55 -29.01 11.65 -12.66
C SER A 55 -28.05 11.06 -11.60
N SER A 56 -28.52 11.07 -10.37
CA SER A 56 -28.10 10.27 -9.21
C SER A 56 -28.40 8.78 -9.36
N GLY A 57 -27.60 7.90 -8.73
CA GLY A 57 -28.09 6.55 -8.36
C GLY A 57 -27.06 5.52 -7.91
N GLY A 58 -26.84 5.42 -6.59
CA GLY A 58 -26.85 4.18 -5.79
C GLY A 58 -25.74 3.11 -5.95
N PRO A 59 -25.22 2.52 -4.85
CA PRO A 59 -24.19 1.49 -4.89
C PRO A 59 -24.81 0.12 -5.23
N GLY A 60 -24.49 -0.41 -6.40
CA GLY A 60 -24.87 -1.74 -6.85
C GLY A 60 -23.64 -2.63 -6.94
N GLY A 61 -23.62 -3.71 -6.17
CA GLY A 61 -22.50 -4.64 -6.08
C GLY A 61 -22.29 -5.53 -7.29
N GLY A 62 -21.10 -6.13 -7.32
CA GLY A 62 -20.86 -7.49 -7.81
C GLY A 62 -21.27 -7.77 -9.25
N ALA A 63 -20.65 -7.10 -10.20
CA ALA A 63 -20.49 -7.65 -11.54
C ALA A 63 -18.99 -7.79 -11.79
N GLY A 64 -18.54 -9.02 -12.04
CA GLY A 64 -17.19 -9.26 -12.52
C GLY A 64 -17.03 -8.55 -13.86
N ASP A 65 -16.31 -7.43 -13.84
CA ASP A 65 -16.03 -6.66 -15.03
C ASP A 65 -15.19 -7.50 -15.99
N ALA A 66 -15.65 -7.56 -17.23
CA ALA A 66 -14.89 -8.15 -18.32
C ALA A 66 -13.52 -7.45 -18.43
N PRO A 67 -12.44 -8.16 -18.84
CA PRO A 67 -11.11 -7.57 -18.94
C PRO A 67 -11.17 -6.31 -19.80
N ALA A 68 -10.72 -5.18 -19.25
CA ALA A 68 -10.79 -3.86 -19.87
C ALA A 68 -9.85 -3.78 -21.08
N SER A 69 -10.27 -4.38 -22.19
CA SER A 69 -9.72 -4.10 -23.53
C SER A 69 -10.23 -2.77 -24.11
N SER A 70 -11.22 -2.16 -23.46
CA SER A 70 -11.71 -0.81 -23.74
C SER A 70 -11.27 0.15 -22.65
N CYS A 71 -10.74 1.30 -23.05
CA CYS A 71 -10.52 2.40 -22.12
C CYS A 71 -11.81 2.75 -21.36
N ASP A 72 -11.70 3.02 -20.06
CA ASP A 72 -12.79 3.60 -19.27
C ASP A 72 -13.36 4.83 -19.98
N ALA A 73 -14.68 5.00 -19.93
CA ALA A 73 -15.31 6.21 -20.43
C ALA A 73 -14.77 7.45 -19.71
N PHE A 74 -14.68 8.57 -20.43
CA PHE A 74 -14.40 9.86 -19.84
C PHE A 74 -15.63 10.41 -19.11
N GLY A 75 -15.42 11.43 -18.28
CA GLY A 75 -16.47 12.12 -17.53
C GLY A 75 -16.76 11.51 -16.15
N ARG A 76 -15.84 10.74 -15.56
CA ARG A 76 -16.01 10.09 -14.24
C ARG A 76 -16.48 11.07 -13.16
N TYR A 77 -16.01 12.31 -13.21
CA TYR A 77 -16.29 13.35 -12.21
C TYR A 77 -17.13 14.51 -12.76
N GLY A 78 -17.67 14.38 -13.97
CA GLY A 78 -18.38 15.44 -14.69
C GLY A 78 -17.51 16.67 -15.01
N ALA A 79 -17.99 17.55 -15.88
CA ALA A 79 -17.28 18.80 -16.16
C ALA A 79 -17.31 19.73 -14.92
N PRO A 80 -16.17 20.30 -14.47
CA PRO A 80 -16.16 21.16 -13.31
C PRO A 80 -16.75 22.53 -13.65
N THR A 81 -17.46 23.11 -12.68
CA THR A 81 -18.06 24.46 -12.78
C THR A 81 -17.19 25.52 -12.12
N VAL A 82 -16.57 25.19 -10.99
CA VAL A 82 -15.67 26.07 -10.24
C VAL A 82 -14.34 25.36 -10.05
N THR A 83 -13.27 26.02 -10.50
CA THR A 83 -11.91 25.48 -10.41
C THR A 83 -10.99 26.47 -9.73
N TYR A 84 -10.01 25.97 -9.00
CA TYR A 84 -8.93 26.78 -8.43
C TYR A 84 -7.59 26.10 -8.67
N THR A 85 -6.57 26.86 -9.07
CA THR A 85 -5.20 26.35 -9.21
C THR A 85 -4.37 26.91 -8.08
N ILE A 86 -3.70 26.04 -7.31
CA ILE A 86 -2.90 26.51 -6.18
C ILE A 86 -1.72 27.35 -6.68
N PRO A 87 -1.38 28.45 -6.00
CA PRO A 87 -0.12 29.13 -6.23
C PRO A 87 1.06 28.20 -5.93
N VAL A 88 2.12 28.28 -6.73
CA VAL A 88 3.35 27.51 -6.52
C VAL A 88 4.45 28.45 -6.04
N PRO A 89 4.93 28.30 -4.80
CA PRO A 89 6.07 29.06 -4.30
C PRO A 89 7.35 28.75 -5.08
N GLN A 90 8.22 29.76 -5.26
CA GLN A 90 9.49 29.61 -6.00
C GLN A 90 10.55 28.78 -5.26
N ASN A 91 10.33 28.46 -3.99
CA ASN A 91 11.29 27.72 -3.15
C ASN A 91 11.29 26.20 -3.41
N GLY A 92 10.46 25.70 -4.33
CA GLY A 92 10.37 24.28 -4.65
C GLY A 92 9.55 23.46 -3.63
N HIS A 93 8.82 24.11 -2.73
CA HIS A 93 7.92 23.45 -1.77
C HIS A 93 6.49 23.96 -1.95
N ILE A 94 5.53 23.04 -2.03
CA ILE A 94 4.12 23.36 -1.85
C ILE A 94 3.81 23.13 -0.38
N SER A 95 3.56 24.19 0.39
CA SER A 95 3.27 24.06 1.83
C SER A 95 2.11 24.97 2.22
N TYR A 96 0.98 24.32 2.47
CA TYR A 96 -0.26 24.89 2.98
C TYR A 96 -0.76 24.06 4.16
N PRO A 97 -0.13 24.13 5.35
CA PRO A 97 -0.55 23.36 6.52
C PRO A 97 -2.00 23.63 6.94
N ASP A 98 -2.47 24.85 6.68
CA ASP A 98 -3.87 25.24 6.71
C ASP A 98 -4.20 25.93 5.38
N ILE A 99 -4.70 25.16 4.42
CA ILE A 99 -4.97 25.67 3.07
C ILE A 99 -6.13 26.66 3.04
N GLN A 100 -7.12 26.48 3.91
CA GLN A 100 -8.28 27.36 4.00
C GLN A 100 -7.89 28.74 4.55
N ALA A 101 -7.04 28.80 5.58
CA ALA A 101 -6.52 30.06 6.10
C ALA A 101 -5.54 30.72 5.12
N SER A 102 -4.69 29.94 4.46
CA SER A 102 -3.69 30.44 3.52
C SER A 102 -4.31 31.06 2.26
N LEU A 103 -5.44 30.51 1.82
CA LEU A 103 -6.15 30.92 0.61
C LEU A 103 -7.58 31.37 0.96
N LYS A 104 -7.67 32.36 1.85
CA LYS A 104 -8.93 32.89 2.42
C LYS A 104 -9.96 33.40 1.39
N ASP A 105 -9.50 33.76 0.20
CA ASP A 105 -10.36 34.29 -0.86
C ASP A 105 -10.99 33.18 -1.72
N VAL A 106 -10.60 31.92 -1.49
CA VAL A 106 -11.19 30.74 -2.13
C VAL A 106 -12.45 30.32 -1.38
N ASP A 107 -13.56 30.22 -2.10
CA ASP A 107 -14.79 29.65 -1.55
C ASP A 107 -14.70 28.12 -1.57
N TRP A 108 -14.11 27.56 -0.51
CA TRP A 108 -13.92 26.11 -0.32
C TRP A 108 -15.21 25.30 -0.30
N SER A 109 -16.37 25.95 -0.12
CA SER A 109 -17.68 25.32 -0.22
C SER A 109 -18.16 25.16 -1.67
N LYS A 110 -17.57 25.87 -2.64
CA LYS A 110 -18.00 25.86 -4.05
C LYS A 110 -17.02 25.25 -5.03
N ILE A 111 -15.75 25.14 -4.69
CA ILE A 111 -14.77 24.58 -5.63
C ILE A 111 -15.08 23.09 -5.93
N ASP A 112 -15.03 22.73 -7.20
CA ASP A 112 -15.18 21.34 -7.67
C ASP A 112 -13.80 20.71 -7.94
N ARG A 113 -12.86 21.54 -8.44
CA ARG A 113 -11.53 21.12 -8.88
C ARG A 113 -10.45 21.98 -8.25
N LEU A 114 -9.56 21.34 -7.50
CA LEU A 114 -8.31 21.92 -7.02
C LEU A 114 -7.16 21.39 -7.88
N TYR A 115 -6.57 22.27 -8.68
CA TYR A 115 -5.46 21.94 -9.55
C TYR A 115 -4.12 22.17 -8.87
N ILE A 116 -3.26 21.17 -8.98
CA ILE A 116 -1.85 21.22 -8.64
C ILE A 116 -1.05 21.39 -9.93
N PRO A 117 -0.33 22.51 -10.14
CA PRO A 117 0.48 22.69 -11.33
C PRO A 117 1.57 21.62 -11.45
N ALA A 118 1.80 21.14 -12.66
CA ALA A 118 2.94 20.28 -12.98
C ALA A 118 4.25 20.96 -12.60
N GLY A 119 5.21 20.15 -12.16
CA GLY A 119 6.47 20.65 -11.65
C GLY A 119 7.21 19.60 -10.84
N LYS A 120 8.43 19.95 -10.42
CA LYS A 120 9.23 19.16 -9.47
C LYS A 120 9.30 19.90 -8.15
N TYR A 121 8.81 19.27 -7.10
CA TYR A 121 8.72 19.82 -5.76
C TYR A 121 9.55 18.95 -4.83
N LYS A 122 10.30 19.55 -3.91
CA LYS A 122 11.00 18.81 -2.85
C LYS A 122 10.02 18.23 -1.84
N SER A 123 8.98 19.00 -1.51
CA SER A 123 7.90 18.54 -0.65
C SER A 123 6.54 19.13 -1.04
N PHE A 124 5.51 18.39 -0.66
CA PHE A 124 4.12 18.78 -0.81
C PHE A 124 3.38 18.60 0.52
N GLN A 125 2.76 19.66 1.02
CA GLN A 125 1.88 19.61 2.18
C GLN A 125 0.61 20.43 1.92
N ILE A 126 -0.54 19.77 2.02
CA ILE A 126 -1.84 20.42 2.15
C ILE A 126 -2.47 19.90 3.44
N GLY A 127 -2.91 20.79 4.32
CA GLY A 127 -3.65 20.44 5.52
C GLY A 127 -4.91 21.29 5.67
N ASN A 128 -5.76 20.86 6.60
CA ASN A 128 -7.07 21.45 6.85
C ASN A 128 -7.94 21.52 5.58
N LEU A 129 -8.00 20.42 4.82
CA LEU A 129 -8.97 20.31 3.72
C LEU A 129 -10.42 20.47 4.24
N PRO A 130 -11.34 21.01 3.43
CA PRO A 130 -12.71 21.21 3.86
C PRO A 130 -13.47 19.89 4.03
N GLU A 131 -14.46 19.89 4.92
CA GLU A 131 -15.53 18.90 4.89
C GLU A 131 -16.47 19.20 3.71
N ARG A 132 -16.76 18.18 2.90
CA ARG A 132 -17.58 18.31 1.69
C ARG A 132 -18.82 17.43 1.78
N ASP A 133 -19.83 17.77 1.00
CA ASP A 133 -20.96 16.87 0.75
C ASP A 133 -20.48 15.72 -0.18
N ALA A 134 -20.86 14.49 0.12
CA ALA A 134 -20.58 13.32 -0.72
C ALA A 134 -21.17 13.45 -2.14
N ALA A 135 -22.23 14.23 -2.32
CA ALA A 135 -22.79 14.55 -3.64
C ALA A 135 -21.94 15.56 -4.44
N HIS A 136 -21.05 16.30 -3.76
CA HIS A 136 -20.23 17.36 -4.34
C HIS A 136 -18.79 17.29 -3.82
N PRO A 137 -18.08 16.18 -4.07
CA PRO A 137 -16.74 15.99 -3.53
C PRO A 137 -15.75 16.99 -4.12
N LEU A 138 -14.71 17.34 -3.35
CA LEU A 138 -13.59 18.10 -3.87
C LEU A 138 -12.64 17.17 -4.63
N VAL A 139 -12.44 17.39 -5.92
CA VAL A 139 -11.45 16.63 -6.70
C VAL A 139 -10.14 17.40 -6.82
N ILE A 140 -9.07 16.81 -6.31
CA ILE A 140 -7.70 17.31 -6.30
C ILE A 140 -6.93 16.58 -7.39
N THR A 141 -6.38 17.32 -8.37
CA THR A 141 -5.73 16.72 -9.54
C THR A 141 -4.59 17.56 -10.09
N ASN A 142 -3.70 16.97 -10.87
CA ASN A 142 -2.62 17.68 -11.55
C ASN A 142 -3.12 18.45 -12.79
N ILE A 143 -2.41 19.51 -13.20
CA ILE A 143 -2.66 20.24 -14.45
C ILE A 143 -1.35 20.60 -15.16
N GLY A 144 -1.33 20.50 -16.49
CA GLY A 144 -0.20 20.93 -17.32
C GLY A 144 0.99 19.95 -17.35
N GLY A 145 0.76 18.68 -17.02
CA GLY A 145 1.77 17.62 -16.96
C GLY A 145 1.79 16.90 -15.61
N GLN A 146 2.90 16.26 -15.28
CA GLN A 146 3.10 15.49 -14.05
C GLN A 146 3.54 16.37 -12.88
N VAL A 147 3.00 16.08 -11.69
CA VAL A 147 3.49 16.59 -10.40
C VAL A 147 4.48 15.58 -9.84
N GLN A 148 5.75 15.98 -9.71
CA GLN A 148 6.79 15.16 -9.09
C GLN A 148 7.11 15.71 -7.70
N VAL A 149 7.09 14.85 -6.68
CA VAL A 149 7.41 15.21 -5.29
C VAL A 149 8.56 14.37 -4.78
N GLY A 150 9.60 15.03 -4.26
CA GLY A 150 10.82 14.44 -3.72
C GLY A 150 12.04 14.52 -4.66
N PRO A 151 13.23 14.12 -4.16
CA PRO A 151 13.50 13.78 -2.76
C PRO A 151 13.35 15.00 -1.85
N ASN A 152 12.98 14.76 -0.60
CA ASN A 152 12.77 15.86 0.35
C ASN A 152 14.10 16.31 0.99
N ASP A 153 14.07 17.41 1.74
CA ASP A 153 15.22 17.83 2.52
C ASP A 153 15.53 16.79 3.62
N PRO A 154 16.81 16.55 3.97
CA PRO A 154 17.26 15.43 4.83
C PRO A 154 16.66 15.30 6.24
N TRP A 155 15.83 16.26 6.67
CA TRP A 155 15.27 16.34 8.03
C TRP A 155 13.75 16.25 8.07
N ALA A 156 13.08 16.17 6.92
CA ALA A 156 11.63 16.21 6.85
C ALA A 156 11.01 14.82 7.08
N GLY A 157 9.90 14.74 7.83
CA GLY A 157 9.29 13.43 8.17
C GLY A 157 8.39 12.80 7.10
N PHE A 158 8.17 13.47 5.98
CA PHE A 158 7.31 13.02 4.87
C PHE A 158 7.73 13.75 3.59
N ILE A 159 7.60 13.14 2.41
CA ILE A 159 7.80 13.89 1.14
C ILE A 159 6.50 14.54 0.67
N TRP A 160 5.37 13.90 0.93
CA TRP A 160 4.04 14.37 0.57
C TRP A 160 3.04 14.09 1.71
N SER A 161 2.29 15.11 2.12
CA SER A 161 1.18 14.96 3.07
C SER A 161 -0.10 15.68 2.63
N ILE A 162 -1.25 15.04 2.84
CA ILE A 162 -2.58 15.62 2.65
C ILE A 162 -3.41 15.35 3.90
N ASN A 163 -3.87 16.39 4.59
CA ASN A 163 -4.56 16.24 5.88
C ASN A 163 -5.90 16.98 5.92
N GLY A 164 -6.81 16.48 6.75
CA GLY A 164 -8.09 17.15 7.03
C GLY A 164 -9.23 16.71 6.11
N GLY A 165 -10.44 17.08 6.55
CA GLY A 165 -11.62 17.14 5.70
C GLY A 165 -12.25 15.79 5.37
N SER A 166 -13.29 15.86 4.55
CA SER A 166 -14.05 14.70 4.10
C SER A 166 -14.62 14.88 2.71
N ASN A 167 -14.94 13.77 2.05
CA ASN A 167 -15.51 13.73 0.70
C ASN A 167 -14.62 14.46 -0.32
N TRP A 168 -13.35 14.05 -0.39
CA TRP A 168 -12.42 14.49 -1.41
C TRP A 168 -11.82 13.32 -2.18
N ILE A 169 -11.37 13.58 -3.41
CA ILE A 169 -10.77 12.62 -4.31
C ILE A 169 -9.42 13.18 -4.73
N LEU A 170 -8.35 12.41 -4.53
CA LEU A 170 -7.02 12.71 -5.06
C LEU A 170 -6.77 11.81 -6.26
N THR A 171 -6.64 12.42 -7.44
CA THR A 171 -6.52 11.65 -8.69
C THR A 171 -5.48 12.21 -9.65
N GLY A 172 -4.62 11.31 -10.15
CA GLY A 172 -3.76 11.56 -11.31
C GLY A 172 -4.36 11.13 -12.64
N ARG A 173 -5.63 10.69 -12.68
CA ARG A 173 -6.29 10.13 -13.85
C ARG A 173 -6.48 11.18 -14.94
N TYR A 174 -6.01 10.87 -16.15
CA TYR A 174 -6.33 11.67 -17.33
C TYR A 174 -7.78 11.45 -17.78
N ASP A 175 -8.58 12.51 -17.70
CA ASP A 175 -9.96 12.57 -18.14
C ASP A 175 -10.28 14.00 -18.65
N PRO A 176 -10.32 14.21 -19.99
CA PRO A 176 -10.56 15.53 -20.57
C PRO A 176 -11.98 16.05 -20.34
N ASP A 177 -12.98 15.19 -20.17
CA ASP A 177 -14.36 15.61 -19.89
C ASP A 177 -14.49 16.07 -18.44
N SER A 178 -13.83 15.35 -17.51
CA SER A 178 -13.72 15.75 -16.11
C SER A 178 -12.72 16.88 -15.85
N LYS A 179 -11.90 17.21 -16.85
CA LYS A 179 -10.73 18.10 -16.77
C LYS A 179 -9.79 17.70 -15.62
N THR A 180 -9.41 16.42 -15.55
CA THR A 180 -8.43 15.91 -14.58
C THR A 180 -7.22 15.32 -15.31
N GLY A 181 -6.07 15.34 -14.64
CA GLY A 181 -4.83 14.79 -15.17
C GLY A 181 -4.32 15.49 -16.43
N ASP A 182 -3.35 14.84 -17.08
CA ASP A 182 -2.75 15.33 -18.32
C ASP A 182 -2.50 14.17 -19.29
N VAL A 183 -2.68 14.40 -20.59
CA VAL A 183 -2.51 13.36 -21.62
C VAL A 183 -1.08 12.82 -21.71
N SER A 184 -0.09 13.60 -21.28
CA SER A 184 1.31 13.16 -21.19
C SER A 184 1.59 12.24 -20.01
N ALA A 185 0.69 12.19 -19.03
CA ALA A 185 0.78 11.37 -17.83
C ALA A 185 -0.54 10.59 -17.58
N PRO A 186 -0.92 9.65 -18.47
CA PRO A 186 -2.18 8.91 -18.37
C PRO A 186 -2.15 7.71 -17.40
N GLY A 187 -1.00 7.42 -16.78
CA GLY A 187 -0.77 6.23 -15.96
C GLY A 187 -0.95 4.95 -16.78
N HIS A 188 -1.73 4.01 -16.24
CA HIS A 188 -2.05 2.72 -16.86
C HIS A 188 -3.44 2.73 -17.56
N ARG A 189 -4.01 3.91 -17.83
CA ARG A 189 -5.32 4.02 -18.50
C ARG A 189 -5.35 3.19 -19.78
N CYS A 190 -6.50 2.58 -20.08
CA CYS A 190 -6.67 1.62 -21.18
C CYS A 190 -5.85 0.32 -21.02
N GLY A 191 -5.46 -0.02 -19.79
CA GLY A 191 -4.62 -1.18 -19.53
C GLY A 191 -3.19 -1.04 -20.05
N ASP A 192 -2.66 0.18 -20.19
CA ASP A 192 -1.26 0.43 -20.59
C ASP A 192 -0.28 0.23 -19.42
N TYR A 193 -0.47 -0.84 -18.64
CA TYR A 193 0.41 -1.23 -17.54
C TYR A 193 1.90 -1.33 -17.98
N PRO A 194 2.26 -1.93 -19.14
CA PRO A 194 3.65 -2.08 -19.54
C PRO A 194 4.43 -0.77 -19.70
N ASN A 195 3.74 0.33 -20.00
CA ASN A 195 4.38 1.62 -20.26
C ASN A 195 3.94 2.70 -19.26
N SER A 196 3.35 2.30 -18.13
CA SER A 196 2.74 3.22 -17.14
C SER A 196 3.72 3.84 -16.15
N ARG A 197 4.87 3.19 -15.89
CA ARG A 197 5.91 3.68 -14.98
C ARG A 197 6.41 5.07 -15.42
N GLY A 198 6.49 5.99 -14.47
CA GLY A 198 6.84 7.40 -14.67
C GLY A 198 5.78 8.23 -15.37
N LYS A 199 4.58 7.68 -15.66
CA LYS A 199 3.52 8.35 -16.41
C LYS A 199 2.25 8.61 -15.62
N TYR A 200 2.26 8.48 -14.30
CA TYR A 200 1.10 8.85 -13.48
C TYR A 200 1.05 10.38 -13.26
N GLY A 201 -0.15 10.95 -13.10
CA GLY A 201 -0.32 12.39 -12.91
C GLY A 201 0.42 12.94 -11.68
N PHE A 202 0.55 12.11 -10.65
CA PHE A 202 1.41 12.34 -9.49
C PHE A 202 2.46 11.25 -9.39
N PHE A 203 3.71 11.66 -9.18
CA PHE A 203 4.84 10.78 -8.93
C PHE A 203 5.58 11.22 -7.66
N SER A 204 5.53 10.40 -6.63
CA SER A 204 6.22 10.63 -5.35
C SER A 204 7.46 9.75 -5.27
N ASP A 205 8.64 10.35 -5.10
CA ASP A 205 9.92 9.66 -5.20
C ASP A 205 10.97 10.26 -4.27
N ASP A 206 11.35 9.49 -3.26
CA ASP A 206 12.36 9.90 -2.27
C ASP A 206 13.78 9.44 -2.62
N ALA A 207 13.96 8.77 -3.77
CA ALA A 207 15.23 8.19 -4.19
C ALA A 207 15.89 7.28 -3.12
N LEU A 208 15.09 6.69 -2.21
CA LEU A 208 15.52 5.89 -1.06
C LEU A 208 16.51 6.64 -0.14
N ASP A 209 16.28 7.93 0.11
CA ASP A 209 17.13 8.70 1.02
C ASP A 209 17.08 8.15 2.46
N ALA A 210 18.14 7.42 2.83
CA ALA A 210 18.31 6.84 4.15
C ALA A 210 18.95 7.79 5.18
N THR A 211 19.11 9.08 4.86
CA THR A 211 19.82 10.05 5.73
C THR A 211 18.92 10.72 6.79
N GLY A 212 17.60 10.58 6.70
CA GLY A 212 16.62 11.15 7.63
C GLY A 212 16.24 10.25 8.82
N SER A 213 15.93 10.87 9.98
CA SER A 213 15.69 10.17 11.27
C SER A 213 14.39 9.36 11.37
N TYR A 214 13.49 9.42 10.40
CA TYR A 214 12.36 8.52 10.21
C TYR A 214 12.12 8.53 8.71
N VAL A 215 12.65 7.49 8.08
CA VAL A 215 12.60 7.22 6.63
C VAL A 215 11.24 7.64 6.02
N HIS A 216 11.25 8.37 4.92
CA HIS A 216 10.10 9.20 4.54
C HIS A 216 8.88 8.39 4.06
N MET A 217 7.68 8.93 4.30
CA MET A 217 6.42 8.43 3.73
C MET A 217 6.22 9.00 2.32
N GLY A 218 5.96 8.14 1.35
CA GLY A 218 5.69 8.54 -0.04
C GLY A 218 4.44 9.41 -0.18
N LEU A 219 3.36 9.07 0.52
CA LEU A 219 2.21 9.91 0.80
C LEU A 219 1.70 9.61 2.21
N ALA A 220 1.48 10.65 3.01
CA ALA A 220 0.84 10.54 4.33
C ALA A 220 -0.52 11.26 4.33
N VAL A 221 -1.55 10.58 4.83
CA VAL A 221 -2.88 11.16 5.08
C VAL A 221 -3.26 11.01 6.54
N ALA A 222 -3.70 12.12 7.14
CA ALA A 222 -4.15 12.17 8.52
C ALA A 222 -5.33 13.14 8.71
N GLU A 223 -6.05 12.95 9.80
CA GLU A 223 -7.21 13.75 10.21
C GLU A 223 -8.28 13.87 9.11
N ALA A 224 -8.48 12.80 8.34
CA ALA A 224 -9.40 12.78 7.19
C ALA A 224 -10.32 11.56 7.24
N THR A 225 -11.43 11.63 6.51
CA THR A 225 -12.39 10.52 6.34
C THR A 225 -13.12 10.62 5.01
N SER A 226 -13.74 9.54 4.52
CA SER A 226 -14.51 9.51 3.27
C SER A 226 -13.77 10.10 2.07
N PHE A 227 -12.65 9.47 1.67
CA PHE A 227 -11.85 9.96 0.55
C PHE A 227 -11.42 8.86 -0.41
N GLU A 228 -11.01 9.26 -1.61
CA GLU A 228 -10.53 8.36 -2.68
C GLU A 228 -9.11 8.77 -3.12
N ILE A 229 -8.25 7.78 -3.35
CA ILE A 229 -6.90 7.96 -3.89
C ILE A 229 -6.73 7.03 -5.09
N GLU A 230 -6.53 7.61 -6.27
CA GLU A 230 -6.35 6.84 -7.50
C GLU A 230 -5.35 7.44 -8.49
N PHE A 231 -4.73 6.59 -9.31
CA PHE A 231 -3.77 7.00 -10.35
C PHE A 231 -2.57 7.77 -9.78
N LEU A 232 -2.01 7.30 -8.67
CA LEU A 232 -0.72 7.75 -8.15
C LEU A 232 0.38 6.72 -8.42
N GLU A 233 1.60 7.23 -8.66
CA GLU A 233 2.83 6.44 -8.59
C GLU A 233 3.64 6.89 -7.38
N ILE A 234 4.02 5.94 -6.53
CA ILE A 234 4.86 6.17 -5.36
C ILE A 234 6.02 5.20 -5.46
N ALA A 235 7.24 5.72 -5.53
CA ALA A 235 8.44 4.93 -5.65
C ALA A 235 9.44 5.30 -4.56
N ARG A 236 10.29 4.33 -4.17
CA ARG A 236 11.55 4.64 -3.48
C ARG A 236 11.40 5.49 -2.23
N SER A 237 10.26 5.39 -1.54
CA SER A 237 10.09 5.97 -0.22
C SER A 237 10.87 5.14 0.80
N GLY A 238 11.49 5.80 1.78
CA GLY A 238 12.34 5.10 2.75
C GLY A 238 11.56 4.18 3.71
N PHE A 239 10.38 4.58 4.17
CA PHE A 239 9.58 3.82 5.14
C PHE A 239 8.38 3.19 4.46
N ALA A 240 7.27 3.91 4.34
CA ALA A 240 6.08 3.39 3.69
C ALA A 240 5.82 4.12 2.38
N GLY A 241 5.27 3.42 1.39
CA GLY A 241 4.72 4.06 0.20
C GLY A 241 3.56 4.97 0.55
N LEU A 242 2.49 4.40 1.09
CA LEU A 242 1.29 5.14 1.52
C LEU A 242 0.99 4.91 2.99
N ARG A 243 0.85 5.99 3.76
CA ARG A 243 0.44 5.95 5.17
C ARG A 243 -0.89 6.63 5.39
N LEU A 244 -1.81 5.94 6.04
CA LEU A 244 -3.12 6.47 6.44
C LEU A 244 -3.25 6.32 7.96
N LEU A 245 -3.36 7.43 8.70
CA LEU A 245 -3.56 7.37 10.15
C LEU A 245 -4.29 8.61 10.67
N ASN A 246 -5.43 8.40 11.32
CA ASN A 246 -5.98 9.34 12.30
C ASN A 246 -5.47 8.92 13.67
N SER A 247 -4.65 9.75 14.31
CA SER A 247 -4.14 9.44 15.65
C SER A 247 -5.24 9.60 16.70
N ARG A 248 -5.15 8.84 17.81
CA ARG A 248 -6.07 8.95 18.93
C ARG A 248 -5.34 8.73 20.24
N ALA A 249 -5.50 9.66 21.18
CA ALA A 249 -5.03 9.48 22.56
C ALA A 249 -6.12 8.91 23.47
N ALA A 250 -5.71 8.36 24.61
CA ALA A 250 -6.65 7.89 25.64
C ALA A 250 -7.55 9.04 26.13
N GLY A 251 -8.86 8.81 26.09
CA GLY A 251 -9.88 9.79 26.47
C GLY A 251 -10.37 10.69 25.34
N GLU A 252 -9.75 10.66 24.16
CA GLU A 252 -10.25 11.36 22.98
C GLU A 252 -11.43 10.60 22.35
N PRO A 253 -12.41 11.32 21.76
CA PRO A 253 -13.48 10.70 21.00
C PRO A 253 -12.89 9.91 19.82
N GLU A 254 -13.63 8.89 19.37
CA GLU A 254 -13.28 8.17 18.15
C GLU A 254 -13.38 9.10 16.93
N HIS A 255 -12.40 8.99 16.04
CA HIS A 255 -12.35 9.68 14.75
C HIS A 255 -11.99 8.68 13.64
N PRO A 256 -12.93 7.77 13.30
CA PRO A 256 -12.67 6.72 12.33
C PRO A 256 -12.36 7.28 10.94
N MET A 257 -11.52 6.56 10.20
CA MET A 257 -11.23 6.85 8.81
C MET A 257 -12.14 5.97 7.93
N GLU A 258 -13.40 6.37 7.82
CA GLU A 258 -14.45 5.58 7.16
C GLU A 258 -14.56 5.84 5.65
N ASN A 259 -15.09 4.85 4.91
CA ASN A 259 -15.44 5.01 3.49
C ASN A 259 -14.26 5.50 2.62
N VAL A 260 -13.08 4.94 2.88
CA VAL A 260 -11.85 5.21 2.10
C VAL A 260 -11.73 4.27 0.93
N ARG A 261 -11.38 4.79 -0.25
CA ARG A 261 -11.08 4.00 -1.45
C ARG A 261 -9.64 4.24 -1.90
N ILE A 262 -8.84 3.18 -2.00
CA ILE A 262 -7.47 3.20 -2.49
C ILE A 262 -7.41 2.28 -3.70
N HIS A 263 -7.31 2.83 -4.91
CA HIS A 263 -7.30 2.00 -6.09
C HIS A 263 -6.52 2.53 -7.29
N ASP A 264 -6.16 1.63 -8.20
CA ASP A 264 -5.46 1.98 -9.44
C ASP A 264 -4.11 2.72 -9.19
N ASN A 265 -3.47 2.44 -8.05
CA ASN A 265 -2.18 3.03 -7.69
C ASN A 265 -1.02 2.06 -7.98
N TYR A 266 0.16 2.64 -8.19
CA TYR A 266 1.40 1.89 -8.39
C TYR A 266 2.42 2.31 -7.33
N ILE A 267 2.58 1.48 -6.31
CA ILE A 267 3.50 1.69 -5.20
C ILE A 267 4.61 0.66 -5.31
N HIS A 268 5.86 1.11 -5.44
CA HIS A 268 6.95 0.18 -5.70
C HIS A 268 8.31 0.61 -5.20
N ASP A 269 9.23 -0.35 -5.11
CA ASP A 269 10.63 -0.14 -4.76
C ASP A 269 10.80 0.63 -3.43
N THR A 270 9.95 0.36 -2.44
CA THR A 270 9.99 1.05 -1.14
C THR A 270 11.02 0.40 -0.20
N GLY A 271 11.67 1.20 0.63
CA GLY A 271 12.67 0.75 1.60
C GLY A 271 12.05 0.02 2.80
N GLY A 272 10.80 0.31 3.14
CA GLY A 272 10.03 -0.39 4.18
C GLY A 272 8.74 -0.97 3.61
N GLU A 273 7.59 -0.64 4.21
CA GLU A 273 6.31 -1.16 3.77
C GLU A 273 5.82 -0.55 2.45
N GLY A 274 4.95 -1.27 1.72
CA GLY A 274 4.17 -0.68 0.62
C GLY A 274 3.07 0.24 1.16
N THR A 275 2.32 -0.25 2.15
CA THR A 275 1.28 0.49 2.86
C THR A 275 1.48 0.44 4.36
N TYR A 276 1.11 1.51 5.05
CA TYR A 276 1.02 1.55 6.51
C TYR A 276 -0.32 2.19 6.90
N PHE A 277 -1.37 1.37 7.04
CA PHE A 277 -2.70 1.90 7.40
C PHE A 277 -3.01 1.58 8.86
N GLY A 278 -3.47 2.58 9.58
CA GLY A 278 -3.87 2.46 10.98
C GLY A 278 -2.69 2.44 11.95
N TRP A 279 -2.96 1.90 13.13
CA TRP A 279 -2.08 2.00 14.29
C TRP A 279 -1.54 0.62 14.68
N THR A 280 -0.23 0.53 14.89
CA THR A 280 0.43 -0.69 15.37
C THR A 280 0.81 -0.60 16.84
N GLY A 281 0.67 0.57 17.48
CA GLY A 281 0.96 0.75 18.90
C GLY A 281 -0.17 0.25 19.80
N ASN A 282 -0.09 0.63 21.08
CA ASN A 282 -1.12 0.26 22.05
C ASN A 282 -2.43 1.04 21.82
N PRO A 283 -3.60 0.41 22.05
CA PRO A 283 -4.91 1.08 22.13
C PRO A 283 -4.92 2.34 23.01
N PRO A 284 -5.83 3.29 22.76
CA PRO A 284 -6.90 3.22 21.75
C PRO A 284 -6.42 3.58 20.34
N SER A 285 -7.10 3.05 19.32
CA SER A 285 -6.89 3.41 17.92
C SER A 285 -8.20 3.80 17.22
N ASN A 286 -8.10 4.30 15.98
CA ASN A 286 -9.24 4.61 15.12
C ASN A 286 -9.47 3.52 14.08
N LYS A 287 -10.74 3.19 13.85
CA LYS A 287 -11.17 2.14 12.91
C LYS A 287 -11.20 2.62 11.46
N PHE A 288 -11.14 1.67 10.55
CA PHE A 288 -11.33 1.84 9.09
C PHE A 288 -12.56 1.07 8.60
N PRO A 289 -13.80 1.50 8.92
CA PRO A 289 -14.99 0.85 8.37
C PRO A 289 -15.17 1.26 6.90
N LYS A 290 -15.69 0.32 6.09
CA LYS A 290 -15.93 0.49 4.65
C LYS A 290 -14.68 0.88 3.87
N LEU A 291 -13.52 0.35 4.28
CA LEU A 291 -12.27 0.50 3.56
C LEU A 291 -12.30 -0.36 2.30
N GLN A 292 -11.95 0.23 1.16
CA GLN A 292 -11.88 -0.44 -0.13
C GLN A 292 -10.47 -0.31 -0.69
N ILE A 293 -9.80 -1.43 -0.93
CA ILE A 293 -8.44 -1.46 -1.53
C ILE A 293 -8.48 -2.37 -2.75
N TYR A 294 -8.35 -1.81 -3.95
CA TYR A 294 -8.42 -2.62 -5.17
C TYR A 294 -7.61 -2.12 -6.35
N ASN A 295 -7.24 -3.02 -7.26
CA ASN A 295 -6.48 -2.69 -8.49
C ASN A 295 -5.15 -1.99 -8.24
N ASN A 296 -4.57 -2.16 -7.06
CA ASN A 296 -3.27 -1.58 -6.79
C ASN A 296 -2.16 -2.58 -7.15
N ARG A 297 -1.02 -2.03 -7.55
CA ARG A 297 0.25 -2.75 -7.64
C ARG A 297 1.14 -2.30 -6.49
N PHE A 298 1.32 -3.15 -5.49
CA PHE A 298 2.25 -2.98 -4.38
C PHE A 298 3.40 -3.95 -4.59
N VAL A 299 4.54 -3.49 -5.12
CA VAL A 299 5.60 -4.38 -5.62
C VAL A 299 7.01 -3.98 -5.20
N ARG A 300 7.83 -4.95 -4.82
CA ARG A 300 9.24 -4.78 -4.42
C ARG A 300 9.38 -3.86 -3.21
N THR A 301 8.88 -4.32 -2.07
CA THR A 301 8.89 -3.58 -0.82
C THR A 301 9.91 -4.19 0.14
N GLY A 302 10.61 -3.34 0.89
CA GLY A 302 11.61 -3.77 1.87
C GLY A 302 11.02 -4.67 2.97
N ASN A 303 9.84 -4.32 3.44
CA ASN A 303 9.06 -5.03 4.46
C ASN A 303 7.72 -5.47 3.85
N GLU A 304 6.63 -5.49 4.62
CA GLU A 304 5.29 -5.87 4.16
C GLU A 304 4.82 -5.02 2.95
N ALA A 305 4.35 -5.67 1.88
CA ALA A 305 3.75 -4.94 0.76
C ALA A 305 2.38 -4.39 1.13
N LEU A 306 1.62 -5.14 1.94
CA LEU A 306 0.34 -4.71 2.50
C LEU A 306 0.39 -4.81 4.03
N GLN A 307 0.52 -3.69 4.73
CA GLN A 307 0.29 -3.60 6.17
C GLN A 307 -0.90 -2.69 6.45
N ILE A 308 -1.96 -3.30 6.98
CA ILE A 308 -3.21 -2.63 7.31
C ILE A 308 -3.71 -3.06 8.69
N GLN A 309 -4.15 -2.08 9.46
CA GLN A 309 -4.59 -2.26 10.83
C GLN A 309 -5.96 -1.63 11.04
N GLU A 310 -6.65 -2.12 12.06
CA GLU A 310 -7.92 -1.54 12.53
C GLU A 310 -9.05 -1.59 11.50
N VAL A 311 -9.01 -2.59 10.60
CA VAL A 311 -10.03 -2.76 9.57
C VAL A 311 -11.39 -3.05 10.21
N GLY A 312 -12.41 -2.29 9.81
CA GLY A 312 -13.75 -2.34 10.35
C GLY A 312 -14.80 -2.87 9.36
N ASP A 313 -16.07 -2.77 9.77
CA ASP A 313 -17.22 -3.32 9.07
C ASP A 313 -17.37 -2.83 7.62
N GLY A 314 -17.75 -3.72 6.71
CA GLY A 314 -18.02 -3.42 5.30
C GLY A 314 -16.77 -3.21 4.44
N SER A 315 -15.60 -3.63 4.92
CA SER A 315 -14.33 -3.45 4.21
C SER A 315 -14.06 -4.58 3.21
N GLU A 316 -13.46 -4.22 2.08
CA GLU A 316 -13.13 -5.14 0.98
C GLU A 316 -11.72 -4.86 0.44
N ILE A 317 -10.91 -5.92 0.29
CA ILE A 317 -9.56 -5.85 -0.25
C ILE A 317 -9.50 -6.83 -1.41
N HIS A 318 -9.45 -6.33 -2.65
CA HIS A 318 -9.62 -7.20 -3.80
C HIS A 318 -8.87 -6.80 -5.05
N HIS A 319 -8.56 -7.76 -5.92
CA HIS A 319 -7.98 -7.46 -7.24
C HIS A 319 -6.66 -6.66 -7.17
N ASN A 320 -5.86 -6.87 -6.12
CA ASN A 320 -4.54 -6.24 -5.99
C ASN A 320 -3.42 -7.21 -6.40
N MET A 321 -2.34 -6.66 -6.95
CA MET A 321 -1.04 -7.32 -7.04
C MET A 321 -0.18 -6.89 -5.85
N ILE A 322 0.18 -7.84 -4.99
CA ILE A 322 0.91 -7.63 -3.73
C ILE A 322 2.15 -8.54 -3.79
N GLY A 323 3.21 -8.02 -4.40
CA GLY A 323 4.32 -8.82 -4.91
C GLY A 323 5.69 -8.42 -4.38
N PHE A 324 6.62 -9.37 -4.33
CA PHE A 324 8.03 -9.12 -4.06
C PHE A 324 8.26 -8.36 -2.73
N ALA A 325 7.49 -8.72 -1.71
CA ALA A 325 7.61 -8.12 -0.38
C ALA A 325 8.79 -8.70 0.41
N SER A 326 9.12 -8.03 1.52
CA SER A 326 10.13 -8.45 2.49
C SER A 326 11.55 -8.56 1.93
N LEU A 327 11.92 -7.68 1.01
CA LEU A 327 13.24 -7.72 0.40
C LEU A 327 14.37 -7.50 1.42
N HIS A 328 14.13 -6.81 2.54
CA HIS A 328 15.07 -6.63 3.66
C HIS A 328 15.07 -7.78 4.68
N TRP A 329 14.65 -9.00 4.33
CA TRP A 329 14.55 -10.10 5.32
C TRP A 329 15.87 -10.49 6.03
N ARG A 330 17.05 -10.16 5.50
CA ARG A 330 18.34 -10.47 6.16
C ARG A 330 18.87 -9.39 7.09
N ASP A 331 18.68 -8.12 6.75
CA ASP A 331 19.23 -6.97 7.48
C ASP A 331 18.15 -6.09 8.12
N ASN A 332 16.89 -6.40 7.81
CA ASN A 332 15.61 -5.88 8.27
C ASN A 332 15.68 -4.49 8.91
N GLY A 333 15.52 -3.49 8.05
CA GLY A 333 15.52 -2.07 8.38
C GLY A 333 14.54 -1.65 9.48
N LEU A 334 13.51 -2.45 9.78
CA LEU A 334 12.48 -2.17 10.79
C LEU A 334 12.47 -3.14 11.99
N GLY A 335 13.36 -4.14 11.98
CA GLY A 335 13.52 -5.10 13.08
C GLY A 335 12.79 -6.44 12.87
N ALA A 336 13.07 -7.41 13.73
CA ALA A 336 12.61 -8.79 13.54
C ALA A 336 11.08 -8.95 13.40
N ASN A 337 10.66 -9.89 12.56
CA ASN A 337 9.26 -10.23 12.25
C ASN A 337 8.50 -9.21 11.37
N GLN A 338 9.21 -8.26 10.74
CA GLN A 338 8.65 -7.35 9.73
C GLN A 338 9.02 -7.82 8.32
N ASP A 339 8.87 -9.11 8.06
CA ASP A 339 9.32 -9.75 6.82
C ASP A 339 8.26 -10.70 6.26
N ASN A 340 7.00 -10.31 6.43
CA ASN A 340 5.85 -10.95 5.80
C ASN A 340 5.49 -10.28 4.48
N ASN A 341 4.71 -10.96 3.65
CA ASN A 341 4.12 -10.32 2.47
C ASN A 341 3.01 -9.35 2.86
N SER A 342 2.09 -9.82 3.69
CA SER A 342 0.95 -9.05 4.17
C SER A 342 0.75 -9.20 5.67
N GLN A 343 0.33 -8.10 6.29
CA GLN A 343 -0.16 -8.02 7.66
C GLN A 343 -1.53 -7.35 7.66
N ILE A 344 -2.54 -8.08 8.14
CA ILE A 344 -3.93 -7.61 8.16
C ILE A 344 -4.47 -7.76 9.58
N HIS A 345 -4.81 -6.63 10.22
CA HIS A 345 -5.50 -6.60 11.51
C HIS A 345 -6.94 -6.09 11.38
N VAL A 346 -7.89 -6.85 11.94
CA VAL A 346 -9.33 -6.53 11.95
C VAL A 346 -9.84 -6.26 13.37
N ARG A 347 -10.81 -5.35 13.46
CA ARG A 347 -11.45 -4.94 14.72
C ARG A 347 -12.86 -5.47 14.86
N GLU A 348 -13.70 -5.25 13.85
CA GLU A 348 -15.12 -5.63 13.88
C GLU A 348 -15.76 -5.72 12.49
N GLY A 349 -16.92 -6.38 12.42
CA GLY A 349 -17.81 -6.38 11.28
C GLY A 349 -17.53 -7.46 10.25
N THR A 350 -18.09 -7.27 9.05
CA THR A 350 -17.92 -8.16 7.90
C THR A 350 -16.82 -7.63 6.99
N ILE A 351 -15.79 -8.45 6.76
CA ILE A 351 -14.63 -8.10 5.93
C ILE A 351 -14.40 -9.18 4.88
N ALA A 352 -14.09 -8.76 3.65
CA ALA A 352 -13.77 -9.67 2.56
C ALA A 352 -12.40 -9.35 1.95
N VAL A 353 -11.60 -10.39 1.72
CA VAL A 353 -10.29 -10.32 1.06
C VAL A 353 -10.28 -11.33 -0.07
N HIS A 354 -10.36 -10.89 -1.33
CA HIS A 354 -10.52 -11.82 -2.44
C HIS A 354 -9.97 -11.39 -3.78
N HIS A 355 -9.70 -12.36 -4.66
CA HIS A 355 -9.18 -12.11 -6.00
C HIS A 355 -7.84 -11.36 -6.00
N ASN A 356 -7.08 -11.40 -4.90
CA ASN A 356 -5.75 -10.81 -4.84
C ASN A 356 -4.68 -11.82 -5.25
N VAL A 357 -3.54 -11.29 -5.68
CA VAL A 357 -2.32 -12.04 -5.93
C VAL A 357 -1.28 -11.60 -4.91
N PHE A 358 -0.90 -12.48 -4.01
CA PHE A 358 0.15 -12.31 -3.01
C PHE A 358 1.36 -13.14 -3.43
N MET A 359 2.50 -12.50 -3.70
CA MET A 359 3.71 -13.18 -4.18
C MET A 359 4.95 -12.68 -3.46
N GLY A 360 5.84 -13.58 -3.05
CA GLY A 360 7.04 -13.17 -2.30
C GLY A 360 6.76 -13.00 -0.81
N GLY A 361 7.78 -12.63 -0.04
CA GLY A 361 7.76 -12.61 1.42
C GLY A 361 8.73 -13.62 2.01
N ALA A 362 9.34 -13.31 3.15
CA ALA A 362 10.33 -14.19 3.75
C ALA A 362 9.73 -15.10 4.84
N ALA A 363 8.98 -14.54 5.77
CA ALA A 363 8.37 -15.28 6.88
C ALA A 363 7.02 -15.91 6.50
N MET A 364 5.99 -15.10 6.25
CA MET A 364 4.63 -15.56 5.92
C MET A 364 4.06 -14.82 4.72
N LEU A 365 3.21 -15.49 3.94
CA LEU A 365 2.41 -14.83 2.90
C LEU A 365 1.24 -14.04 3.52
N LEU A 366 0.71 -14.51 4.64
CA LEU A 366 -0.35 -13.85 5.39
C LEU A 366 -0.08 -13.86 6.89
N SER A 367 0.07 -12.68 7.49
CA SER A 367 0.00 -12.49 8.93
C SER A 367 -1.33 -11.86 9.29
N PHE A 368 -2.25 -12.65 9.82
CA PHE A 368 -3.61 -12.22 10.12
C PHE A 368 -3.85 -12.08 11.62
N PHE A 369 -4.35 -10.91 12.01
CA PHE A 369 -4.64 -10.56 13.38
C PHE A 369 -6.11 -10.16 13.53
N SER A 370 -6.72 -10.59 14.63
CA SER A 370 -8.01 -10.11 15.10
C SER A 370 -7.86 -9.79 16.57
N ALA A 371 -7.93 -8.52 16.95
CA ALA A 371 -7.85 -8.10 18.35
C ALA A 371 -8.84 -6.96 18.61
N PRO A 372 -10.04 -7.27 19.17
CA PRO A 372 -11.00 -6.23 19.54
C PRO A 372 -10.48 -5.33 20.66
N GLU A 373 -10.98 -4.11 20.69
CA GLU A 373 -11.03 -3.26 21.88
C GLU A 373 -12.44 -3.27 22.50
N ASP A 374 -12.55 -2.70 23.69
CA ASP A 374 -13.83 -2.58 24.41
C ASP A 374 -14.86 -1.82 23.56
N GLY A 375 -16.02 -2.47 23.33
CA GLY A 375 -17.13 -1.89 22.57
C GLY A 375 -17.22 -2.35 21.12
N ASP A 376 -16.21 -3.04 20.60
CA ASP A 376 -16.25 -3.59 19.24
C ASP A 376 -17.21 -4.78 19.10
N GLY A 377 -17.80 -4.88 17.91
CA GLY A 377 -18.70 -5.96 17.53
C GLY A 377 -18.01 -7.29 17.21
N ASP A 378 -18.82 -8.24 16.72
CA ASP A 378 -18.33 -9.51 16.19
C ASP A 378 -17.60 -9.34 14.84
N ARG A 379 -16.74 -10.29 14.49
CA ARG A 379 -15.93 -10.27 13.27
C ARG A 379 -16.30 -11.44 12.37
N HIS A 380 -16.61 -11.17 11.11
CA HIS A 380 -16.90 -12.15 10.07
C HIS A 380 -15.98 -11.89 8.87
N VAL A 381 -14.85 -12.60 8.83
CA VAL A 381 -13.81 -12.36 7.82
C VAL A 381 -13.75 -13.51 6.84
N THR A 382 -13.76 -13.20 5.55
CA THR A 382 -13.61 -14.18 4.49
C THR A 382 -12.40 -13.86 3.62
N PHE A 383 -11.46 -14.80 3.53
CA PHE A 383 -10.41 -14.84 2.53
C PHE A 383 -10.84 -15.80 1.44
N SER A 384 -11.20 -15.31 0.26
CA SER A 384 -11.64 -16.18 -0.82
C SER A 384 -10.95 -15.94 -2.14
N GLU A 385 -10.69 -16.99 -2.91
CA GLU A 385 -10.24 -16.84 -4.31
C GLU A 385 -8.98 -15.95 -4.40
N ASN A 386 -8.03 -16.11 -3.47
CA ASN A 386 -6.72 -15.46 -3.56
C ASN A 386 -5.65 -16.44 -4.02
N TYR A 387 -4.63 -15.92 -4.67
CA TYR A 387 -3.44 -16.67 -5.07
C TYR A 387 -2.25 -16.25 -4.20
N PHE A 388 -1.60 -17.21 -3.55
CA PHE A 388 -0.46 -17.01 -2.67
C PHE A 388 0.73 -17.81 -3.20
N SER A 389 1.88 -17.17 -3.46
CA SER A 389 3.08 -17.89 -3.88
C SER A 389 4.40 -17.37 -3.31
N ASP A 390 5.37 -18.28 -3.27
CA ASP A 390 6.80 -18.00 -3.15
C ASP A 390 7.24 -17.33 -1.85
N THR A 391 7.21 -18.08 -0.75
CA THR A 391 7.78 -17.65 0.54
C THR A 391 9.03 -18.46 0.91
N LEU A 392 9.89 -17.91 1.78
CA LEU A 392 11.01 -18.63 2.41
C LEU A 392 10.59 -19.41 3.68
N SER A 393 9.33 -19.33 4.10
CA SER A 393 8.85 -20.02 5.28
C SER A 393 7.43 -20.59 5.11
N GLY A 394 6.36 -19.91 5.51
CA GLY A 394 5.01 -20.51 5.67
C GLY A 394 3.90 -19.77 4.94
N GLY A 395 2.73 -20.42 4.82
CA GLY A 395 1.55 -19.82 4.20
C GLY A 395 0.98 -18.67 5.04
N GLY A 396 0.32 -19.01 6.15
CA GLY A 396 -0.34 -18.03 7.00
C GLY A 396 -0.10 -18.23 8.49
N TYR A 397 -0.10 -17.13 9.25
CA TYR A 397 -0.15 -17.12 10.70
C TYR A 397 -1.44 -16.44 11.19
N LEU A 398 -2.19 -17.13 12.05
CA LEU A 398 -3.48 -16.68 12.57
C LEU A 398 -3.38 -16.34 14.06
N ASN A 399 -3.44 -15.05 14.39
CA ASN A 399 -3.55 -14.56 15.76
C ASN A 399 -4.94 -13.95 15.99
N ILE A 400 -5.87 -14.83 16.35
CA ILE A 400 -7.28 -14.48 16.46
C ILE A 400 -7.68 -14.45 17.92
N GLN A 401 -7.88 -13.24 18.42
CA GLN A 401 -8.60 -12.93 19.65
C GLN A 401 -10.03 -12.60 19.25
N GLY A 402 -11.00 -13.30 19.79
CA GLY A 402 -12.40 -13.10 19.39
C GLY A 402 -13.37 -13.86 20.26
N SER A 403 -14.62 -13.43 20.18
CA SER A 403 -15.78 -14.09 20.77
C SER A 403 -16.13 -15.38 20.01
N ALA A 404 -16.91 -16.26 20.64
CA ALA A 404 -17.44 -17.47 20.01
C ALA A 404 -18.40 -17.16 18.82
N SER A 405 -18.94 -15.95 18.74
CA SER A 405 -19.81 -15.49 17.66
C SER A 405 -19.05 -15.00 16.42
N SER A 406 -17.74 -14.74 16.52
CA SER A 406 -16.91 -14.39 15.37
C SER A 406 -16.58 -15.61 14.49
N SER A 407 -16.37 -15.39 13.19
CA SER A 407 -16.06 -16.45 12.21
C SER A 407 -15.01 -16.02 11.19
N PHE A 408 -14.11 -16.94 10.85
CA PHE A 408 -13.03 -16.72 9.89
C PHE A 408 -13.02 -17.82 8.84
N THR A 409 -13.18 -17.45 7.58
CA THR A 409 -13.32 -18.39 6.46
C THR A 409 -12.18 -18.21 5.47
N PHE A 410 -11.58 -19.31 5.05
CA PHE A 410 -10.61 -19.40 3.96
C PHE A 410 -11.21 -20.30 2.88
N ASP A 411 -11.71 -19.72 1.78
CA ASP A 411 -12.41 -20.44 0.72
C ASP A 411 -11.68 -20.35 -0.64
N LYS A 412 -11.43 -21.48 -1.31
CA LYS A 412 -10.86 -21.50 -2.68
C LYS A 412 -9.56 -20.71 -2.88
N ASN A 413 -8.73 -20.61 -1.84
CA ASN A 413 -7.42 -20.00 -1.99
C ASN A 413 -6.43 -21.02 -2.57
N SER A 414 -5.44 -20.53 -3.32
CA SER A 414 -4.35 -21.33 -3.89
C SER A 414 -3.02 -20.96 -3.23
N PHE A 415 -2.24 -21.95 -2.78
CA PHE A 415 -0.91 -21.73 -2.19
C PHE A 415 0.16 -22.57 -2.88
N THR A 416 1.23 -21.95 -3.36
CA THR A 416 2.33 -22.68 -4.00
C THR A 416 3.69 -22.07 -3.66
N GLY A 417 4.78 -22.76 -3.98
CA GLY A 417 6.13 -22.22 -3.78
C GLY A 417 6.50 -22.05 -2.30
N LEU A 418 5.93 -22.87 -1.41
CA LEU A 418 6.18 -22.84 0.04
C LEU A 418 7.50 -23.54 0.40
N THR A 419 8.61 -22.96 -0.02
CA THR A 419 9.95 -23.57 0.12
C THR A 419 10.71 -22.97 1.28
N PHE A 420 10.99 -23.77 2.32
CA PHE A 420 11.74 -23.29 3.47
C PHE A 420 13.19 -22.91 3.10
N GLY A 421 13.52 -21.62 3.24
CA GLY A 421 14.86 -21.05 3.00
C GLY A 421 15.42 -20.27 4.18
N TYR A 422 14.66 -20.15 5.28
CA TYR A 422 15.02 -19.33 6.45
C TYR A 422 16.26 -19.82 7.22
N SER A 423 16.74 -21.03 6.92
CA SER A 423 18.04 -21.54 7.40
C SER A 423 19.24 -20.71 6.92
N LYS A 424 19.09 -19.98 5.81
CA LYS A 424 20.06 -18.98 5.34
C LYS A 424 20.25 -17.84 6.33
N LEU A 425 19.20 -17.46 7.08
CA LEU A 425 19.28 -16.42 8.12
C LEU A 425 19.68 -17.02 9.47
N ASN A 426 19.04 -18.13 9.84
CA ASN A 426 19.27 -18.78 11.12
C ASN A 426 19.39 -20.29 10.90
N PRO A 427 20.60 -20.89 11.00
CA PRO A 427 20.79 -22.32 10.80
C PRO A 427 19.99 -23.23 11.74
N LYS A 428 19.46 -22.70 12.84
CA LYS A 428 18.60 -23.42 13.79
C LYS A 428 17.10 -23.27 13.49
N ALA A 429 16.73 -22.42 12.53
CA ALA A 429 15.34 -22.27 12.11
C ALA A 429 14.83 -23.59 11.53
N LYS A 430 13.54 -23.87 11.76
CA LYS A 430 12.88 -25.10 11.32
C LYS A 430 11.79 -24.75 10.34
N ALA A 431 11.62 -25.62 9.34
CA ALA A 431 10.51 -25.51 8.41
C ALA A 431 9.18 -25.60 9.17
N PRO A 432 8.19 -24.76 8.82
CA PRO A 432 6.84 -24.93 9.35
C PRO A 432 6.24 -26.25 8.85
N GLU A 433 5.51 -26.93 9.73
CA GLU A 433 4.83 -28.18 9.39
C GLU A 433 3.40 -27.95 8.87
N MET A 434 2.87 -26.74 9.08
CA MET A 434 1.49 -26.36 8.81
C MET A 434 1.45 -25.20 7.81
N LEU A 435 0.49 -25.22 6.89
CA LEU A 435 0.18 -24.14 5.97
C LEU A 435 -0.32 -22.93 6.76
N PHE A 436 -1.23 -23.16 7.71
CA PHE A 436 -1.71 -22.16 8.65
C PHE A 436 -1.26 -22.48 10.07
N GLY A 437 -0.34 -21.66 10.58
CA GLY A 437 0.00 -21.59 12.00
C GLY A 437 -1.05 -20.80 12.78
N ARG A 438 -1.08 -20.97 14.11
CA ARG A 438 -1.96 -20.20 14.98
C ARG A 438 -1.33 -19.88 16.32
N SER A 439 -1.84 -18.81 16.93
CA SER A 439 -1.67 -18.58 18.38
C SER A 439 -2.51 -19.56 19.22
N ASP A 440 -2.17 -19.71 20.50
CA ASP A 440 -2.84 -20.66 21.39
C ASP A 440 -4.27 -20.22 21.78
N ASN A 441 -4.59 -18.92 21.69
CA ASN A 441 -5.78 -18.31 22.28
C ASN A 441 -6.99 -18.16 21.34
N VAL A 442 -7.08 -18.96 20.28
CA VAL A 442 -8.18 -18.87 19.31
C VAL A 442 -9.46 -19.51 19.85
N GLN A 443 -10.53 -18.72 19.98
CA GLN A 443 -11.85 -19.16 20.45
C GLN A 443 -12.94 -19.13 19.38
N SER A 444 -12.73 -18.37 18.30
CA SER A 444 -13.69 -18.19 17.21
C SER A 444 -13.64 -19.32 16.20
N SER A 445 -14.73 -19.53 15.46
CA SER A 445 -14.79 -20.57 14.44
C SER A 445 -13.86 -20.27 13.25
N ILE A 446 -13.16 -21.29 12.76
CA ILE A 446 -12.36 -21.22 11.53
C ILE A 446 -12.84 -22.28 10.53
N ALA A 447 -13.08 -21.87 9.29
CA ALA A 447 -13.45 -22.75 8.20
C ALA A 447 -12.42 -22.68 7.07
N PHE A 448 -11.94 -23.84 6.62
CA PHE A 448 -11.10 -23.98 5.44
C PHE A 448 -11.87 -24.78 4.38
N THR A 449 -12.31 -24.14 3.31
CA THR A 449 -13.12 -24.78 2.28
C THR A 449 -12.45 -24.68 0.91
N ASN A 450 -12.39 -25.79 0.18
CA ASN A 450 -11.96 -25.82 -1.23
C ASN A 450 -10.58 -25.20 -1.52
N ASN A 451 -9.70 -25.05 -0.53
CA ASN A 451 -8.36 -24.51 -0.74
C ASN A 451 -7.49 -25.56 -1.43
N THR A 452 -6.55 -25.11 -2.26
CA THR A 452 -5.57 -25.97 -2.90
C THR A 452 -4.17 -25.50 -2.53
N TRP A 453 -3.29 -26.42 -2.15
CA TRP A 453 -1.88 -26.12 -1.96
C TRP A 453 -0.99 -27.27 -2.41
N ASP A 454 0.26 -26.97 -2.76
CA ASP A 454 1.29 -27.98 -2.98
C ASP A 454 2.34 -28.00 -1.85
N GLY A 455 3.15 -29.05 -1.85
CA GLY A 455 4.23 -29.25 -0.88
C GLY A 455 3.86 -30.17 0.28
N THR A 456 4.72 -30.19 1.30
CA THR A 456 4.67 -31.17 2.38
C THR A 456 3.91 -30.70 3.61
N MET A 457 3.43 -29.45 3.62
CA MET A 457 2.73 -28.89 4.77
C MET A 457 1.34 -29.51 4.92
N LYS A 458 0.93 -29.70 6.17
CA LYS A 458 -0.44 -30.02 6.56
C LYS A 458 -1.26 -28.74 6.59
N LEU A 459 -2.58 -28.82 6.48
CA LEU A 459 -3.42 -27.62 6.45
C LEU A 459 -3.30 -26.78 7.74
N PHE A 460 -3.53 -27.41 8.89
CA PHE A 460 -3.70 -26.73 10.16
C PHE A 460 -3.39 -27.68 11.34
N PRO A 461 -3.03 -27.20 12.54
CA PRO A 461 -2.82 -28.07 13.70
C PRO A 461 -4.01 -29.02 13.97
N GLY A 462 -3.77 -30.33 13.80
CA GLY A 462 -4.78 -31.37 13.97
C GLY A 462 -5.60 -31.70 12.72
N ILE A 463 -5.36 -31.01 11.60
CA ILE A 463 -6.03 -31.24 10.31
C ILE A 463 -4.96 -31.35 9.22
N ASP A 464 -4.74 -32.56 8.72
CA ASP A 464 -3.76 -32.78 7.66
C ASP A 464 -4.26 -32.24 6.30
N LEU A 465 -5.53 -32.53 5.96
CA LEU A 465 -6.15 -32.13 4.68
C LEU A 465 -7.60 -31.65 4.85
N ASN A 466 -8.47 -32.51 5.38
CA ASN A 466 -9.87 -32.22 5.67
C ASN A 466 -10.24 -32.85 7.03
N GLY A 467 -11.30 -32.36 7.68
CA GLY A 467 -11.74 -32.84 8.99
C GLY A 467 -12.05 -31.71 9.97
N THR A 468 -12.06 -32.04 11.26
CA THR A 468 -12.38 -31.08 12.34
C THR A 468 -11.37 -31.22 13.46
N ALA A 469 -10.85 -30.10 13.96
CA ALA A 469 -10.00 -30.04 15.13
C ALA A 469 -10.35 -28.82 15.99
N GLY A 470 -11.06 -29.06 17.09
CA GLY A 470 -11.53 -28.00 17.99
C GLY A 470 -12.44 -27.01 17.25
N ILE A 471 -12.01 -25.75 17.19
CA ILE A 471 -12.71 -24.62 16.53
C ILE A 471 -12.55 -24.58 15.01
N ALA A 472 -11.68 -25.43 14.44
CA ALA A 472 -11.40 -25.44 13.01
C ALA A 472 -12.12 -26.60 12.31
N THR A 473 -12.69 -26.30 11.14
CA THR A 473 -13.30 -27.26 10.22
C THR A 473 -12.69 -27.12 8.83
N ALA A 474 -12.56 -28.23 8.12
CA ALA A 474 -11.95 -28.27 6.79
C ALA A 474 -12.70 -29.25 5.87
N SER A 475 -13.12 -28.78 4.69
CA SER A 475 -13.82 -29.60 3.71
C SER A 475 -13.48 -29.21 2.26
N GLY A 476 -13.48 -30.18 1.35
CA GLY A 476 -13.21 -29.94 -0.08
C GLY A 476 -11.79 -29.50 -0.41
N ASN A 477 -10.89 -29.41 0.56
CA ASN A 477 -9.52 -28.98 0.31
C ASN A 477 -8.69 -30.06 -0.38
N THR A 478 -7.68 -29.64 -1.14
CA THR A 478 -6.78 -30.49 -1.92
C THR A 478 -5.31 -30.14 -1.63
N ASN A 479 -4.51 -31.11 -1.19
CA ASN A 479 -3.05 -31.01 -1.24
C ASN A 479 -2.58 -31.68 -2.54
N GLY A 480 -2.21 -30.87 -3.52
CA GLY A 480 -1.85 -31.30 -4.87
C GLY A 480 -1.29 -30.14 -5.68
N GLN A 481 -0.88 -30.43 -6.91
CA GLN A 481 -0.26 -29.43 -7.78
C GLN A 481 -1.16 -28.19 -7.94
N VAL A 482 -0.61 -27.02 -7.62
CA VAL A 482 -1.21 -25.73 -7.92
C VAL A 482 -0.68 -25.27 -9.27
N THR A 483 -1.57 -24.79 -10.15
CA THR A 483 -1.13 -24.25 -11.43
C THR A 483 -0.43 -22.92 -11.18
N PRO A 484 0.74 -22.64 -11.79
CA PRO A 484 1.34 -21.32 -11.70
C PRO A 484 0.44 -20.24 -12.31
N ILE A 485 0.37 -19.08 -11.66
CA ILE A 485 -0.24 -17.89 -12.27
C ILE A 485 0.62 -17.43 -13.44
N THR A 486 0.00 -16.83 -14.46
CA THR A 486 0.70 -16.30 -15.63
C THR A 486 0.28 -14.86 -15.87
N PHE A 487 1.26 -13.99 -16.11
CA PHE A 487 1.05 -12.56 -16.30
C PHE A 487 1.18 -12.16 -17.78
N VAL A 488 0.59 -11.03 -18.16
CA VAL A 488 0.74 -10.47 -19.51
C VAL A 488 2.19 -10.09 -19.79
N SER A 489 2.85 -9.42 -18.84
CA SER A 489 4.28 -9.13 -18.89
C SER A 489 4.83 -8.80 -17.50
N GLY A 490 4.73 -9.75 -16.58
CA GLY A 490 5.14 -9.63 -15.17
C GLY A 490 6.65 -9.80 -14.93
N GLU A 491 7.48 -9.43 -15.90
CA GLU A 491 8.91 -9.76 -16.02
C GLU A 491 9.18 -11.27 -16.29
N ASN A 492 10.44 -11.63 -16.57
CA ASN A 492 10.86 -13.03 -16.79
C ASN A 492 10.79 -13.93 -15.52
N TRP A 493 10.06 -13.50 -14.47
CA TRP A 493 9.82 -14.29 -13.25
C TRP A 493 8.86 -15.46 -13.47
N ASP A 494 8.21 -15.58 -14.64
CA ASP A 494 7.35 -16.72 -14.98
C ASP A 494 8.05 -18.09 -14.81
N SER A 495 9.39 -18.09 -14.76
CA SER A 495 10.21 -19.29 -14.50
C SER A 495 11.08 -19.22 -13.24
N ASP A 496 11.13 -18.07 -12.57
CA ASP A 496 12.05 -17.82 -11.46
C ASP A 496 11.30 -17.34 -10.21
N PRO A 497 11.34 -18.10 -9.11
CA PRO A 497 10.62 -17.74 -7.90
C PRO A 497 10.96 -16.34 -7.39
N THR A 498 9.91 -15.55 -7.05
CA THR A 498 10.06 -14.16 -6.58
C THR A 498 10.95 -14.04 -5.33
N ARG A 499 11.02 -15.09 -4.51
CA ARG A 499 11.89 -15.21 -3.32
C ARG A 499 13.40 -15.15 -3.59
N HIS A 500 13.84 -15.09 -4.85
CA HIS A 500 15.26 -14.92 -5.19
C HIS A 500 15.69 -13.45 -5.27
N LEU A 501 14.74 -12.51 -5.23
CA LEU A 501 15.02 -11.08 -5.11
C LEU A 501 15.09 -10.69 -3.63
N GLU A 502 16.10 -9.91 -3.25
CA GLU A 502 16.24 -9.29 -1.93
C GLU A 502 16.88 -7.90 -2.05
N PHE A 503 16.91 -7.09 -1.00
CA PHE A 503 17.74 -5.90 -0.98
C PHE A 503 19.21 -6.28 -0.77
N TRP A 504 20.11 -5.56 -1.43
CA TRP A 504 21.53 -5.72 -1.16
C TRP A 504 21.86 -5.24 0.24
N ALA A 505 22.57 -6.08 1.00
CA ALA A 505 23.08 -5.74 2.31
C ALA A 505 24.48 -6.36 2.50
N PRO A 506 25.41 -5.66 3.18
CA PRO A 506 26.75 -6.20 3.42
C PRO A 506 26.75 -7.29 4.50
N VAL A 507 25.79 -7.24 5.44
CA VAL A 507 25.69 -8.14 6.60
C VAL A 507 24.24 -8.52 6.88
N ALA A 508 24.02 -9.74 7.37
CA ALA A 508 22.72 -10.21 7.82
C ALA A 508 22.48 -9.78 9.28
N LYS A 509 21.98 -8.56 9.51
CA LYS A 509 21.79 -7.99 10.87
C LYS A 509 20.88 -8.84 11.75
N LEU A 510 19.89 -9.52 11.17
CA LEU A 510 18.98 -10.39 11.92
C LEU A 510 19.56 -11.78 12.24
N ALA A 511 20.65 -12.18 11.60
CA ALA A 511 21.30 -13.45 11.88
C ALA A 511 22.13 -13.38 13.17
N PRO A 512 22.19 -14.47 13.98
CA PRO A 512 23.06 -14.52 15.16
C PRO A 512 24.52 -14.21 14.80
N GLY A 513 25.09 -13.19 15.44
CA GLY A 513 26.47 -12.77 15.21
C GLY A 513 26.68 -11.87 13.98
N THR A 514 25.60 -11.44 13.32
CA THR A 514 25.63 -10.47 12.19
C THR A 514 26.68 -10.79 11.13
N PRO A 515 26.68 -12.01 10.57
CA PRO A 515 27.66 -12.41 9.57
C PRO A 515 27.52 -11.58 8.28
N GLU A 516 28.65 -11.40 7.59
CA GLU A 516 28.66 -10.85 6.24
C GLU A 516 27.90 -11.76 5.27
N ILE A 517 27.15 -11.16 4.34
CA ILE A 517 26.38 -11.89 3.34
C ILE A 517 27.29 -12.25 2.17
N THR A 518 27.26 -13.53 1.78
CA THR A 518 27.87 -13.98 0.52
C THR A 518 26.75 -14.25 -0.48
N TYR A 519 26.75 -13.48 -1.57
CA TYR A 519 25.86 -13.66 -2.71
C TYR A 519 26.48 -14.66 -3.69
N GLN A 520 25.70 -15.62 -4.16
CA GLN A 520 26.12 -16.63 -5.12
C GLN A 520 25.74 -16.21 -6.55
N PRO A 521 26.42 -16.72 -7.59
CA PRO A 521 26.00 -16.51 -8.96
C PRO A 521 24.52 -16.88 -9.16
N GLY A 522 23.74 -15.97 -9.73
CA GLY A 522 22.29 -16.08 -9.92
C GLY A 522 21.45 -15.41 -8.83
N ASP A 523 22.00 -15.10 -7.65
CA ASP A 523 21.29 -14.29 -6.65
C ASP A 523 20.98 -12.90 -7.22
N ARG A 524 19.80 -12.37 -6.95
CA ARG A 524 19.37 -11.06 -7.42
C ARG A 524 19.13 -10.11 -6.28
N VAL A 525 19.55 -8.86 -6.48
CA VAL A 525 19.39 -7.81 -5.47
C VAL A 525 18.82 -6.53 -6.04
N VAL A 526 18.03 -5.82 -5.24
CA VAL A 526 17.71 -4.41 -5.41
C VAL A 526 18.78 -3.60 -4.67
N ASP A 527 19.36 -2.59 -5.33
CA ASP A 527 20.31 -1.68 -4.69
C ASP A 527 19.63 -0.46 -4.03
N ALA A 528 20.42 0.42 -3.45
CA ALA A 528 19.94 1.60 -2.73
C ALA A 528 19.27 2.67 -3.63
N ILE A 529 19.22 2.52 -4.95
CA ILE A 529 18.51 3.44 -5.86
C ILE A 529 17.35 2.77 -6.60
N GLY A 530 17.05 1.51 -6.26
CA GLY A 530 15.97 0.71 -6.85
C GLY A 530 16.39 -0.06 -8.11
N ASP A 531 17.68 -0.09 -8.47
CA ASP A 531 18.16 -0.85 -9.61
C ASP A 531 18.33 -2.33 -9.24
N ILE A 532 17.99 -3.23 -10.18
CA ILE A 532 18.11 -4.67 -9.98
C ILE A 532 19.42 -5.18 -10.58
N TYR A 533 20.14 -6.03 -9.84
CA TYR A 533 21.38 -6.67 -10.27
C TYR A 533 21.31 -8.18 -10.07
N GLU A 534 21.99 -8.91 -10.93
CA GLU A 534 22.27 -10.33 -10.77
C GLU A 534 23.74 -10.53 -10.45
N CYS A 535 24.02 -11.31 -9.41
CA CYS A 535 25.37 -11.74 -9.06
C CYS A 535 25.87 -12.73 -10.13
N THR A 536 27.05 -12.48 -10.70
CA THR A 536 27.64 -13.30 -11.76
C THR A 536 28.81 -14.15 -11.27
N VAL A 537 29.43 -13.73 -10.17
CA VAL A 537 30.52 -14.41 -9.48
C VAL A 537 30.29 -14.26 -7.98
N ALA A 538 30.54 -15.30 -7.20
CA ALA A 538 30.33 -15.26 -5.75
C ALA A 538 31.01 -14.02 -5.14
N SER A 539 30.22 -13.21 -4.42
CA SER A 539 30.60 -11.87 -4.02
C SER A 539 30.21 -11.59 -2.56
N LYS A 540 31.03 -10.79 -1.88
CA LYS A 540 30.90 -10.49 -0.46
C LYS A 540 31.33 -9.05 -0.21
N ASN A 541 30.44 -8.25 0.39
CA ASN A 541 30.70 -6.83 0.68
C ASN A 541 31.10 -5.98 -0.55
N GLU A 542 30.71 -6.41 -1.75
CA GLU A 542 30.88 -5.65 -2.99
C GLU A 542 29.52 -5.08 -3.39
N LYS A 543 29.41 -3.76 -3.41
CA LYS A 543 28.16 -3.08 -3.76
C LYS A 543 27.87 -3.20 -5.28
N PRO A 544 26.64 -3.51 -5.71
CA PRO A 544 26.40 -3.92 -7.10
C PRO A 544 26.84 -2.91 -8.16
N ALA A 545 26.45 -1.64 -8.01
CA ALA A 545 26.79 -0.57 -8.94
C ALA A 545 28.30 -0.27 -9.02
N GLU A 546 29.07 -0.59 -7.98
CA GLU A 546 30.49 -0.26 -7.85
C GLU A 546 31.40 -1.43 -8.31
N HIS A 547 30.83 -2.62 -8.51
CA HIS A 547 31.57 -3.85 -8.80
C HIS A 547 30.98 -4.62 -10.00
N PRO A 548 31.06 -4.08 -11.23
CA PRO A 548 30.49 -4.69 -12.43
C PRO A 548 31.17 -6.00 -12.85
N SER A 549 32.33 -6.36 -12.27
CA SER A 549 32.96 -7.67 -12.45
C SER A 549 32.20 -8.79 -11.73
N SER A 550 31.44 -8.46 -10.69
CA SER A 550 30.70 -9.39 -9.85
C SER A 550 29.20 -9.28 -10.08
N TRP A 551 28.73 -8.11 -10.55
CA TRP A 551 27.31 -7.81 -10.69
C TRP A 551 26.95 -7.36 -12.10
N LYS A 552 25.84 -7.88 -12.60
CA LYS A 552 25.23 -7.48 -13.86
C LYS A 552 23.93 -6.75 -13.59
N LYS A 553 23.84 -5.46 -13.97
CA LYS A 553 22.58 -4.72 -13.93
C LYS A 553 21.55 -5.37 -14.86
N LEU A 554 20.35 -5.61 -14.35
CA LEU A 554 19.20 -6.12 -15.10
C LEU A 554 18.37 -4.95 -15.64
N PRO A 555 17.60 -5.16 -16.73
CA PRO A 555 16.65 -4.16 -17.21
C PRO A 555 15.61 -3.81 -16.14
N THR A 556 15.14 -2.57 -16.19
CA THR A 556 14.02 -2.12 -15.39
C THR A 556 12.78 -2.98 -15.65
N PRO A 557 12.08 -3.46 -14.59
CA PRO A 557 10.84 -4.21 -14.71
C PRO A 557 9.73 -3.47 -15.47
N VAL A 558 8.92 -4.23 -16.23
CA VAL A 558 7.75 -3.73 -16.98
C VAL A 558 6.51 -3.63 -16.08
N ASP A 559 6.40 -4.51 -15.08
CA ASP A 559 5.34 -4.56 -14.07
C ASP A 559 3.90 -4.67 -14.61
N ASP A 560 3.70 -5.33 -15.76
CA ASP A 560 2.35 -5.71 -16.21
C ASP A 560 1.94 -7.04 -15.58
N TYR A 561 1.50 -6.93 -14.33
CA TYR A 561 1.01 -8.04 -13.53
C TYR A 561 -0.48 -8.33 -13.74
N ARG A 562 -1.08 -7.88 -14.85
CA ARG A 562 -2.39 -8.40 -15.23
C ARG A 562 -2.30 -9.88 -15.51
N VAL A 563 -3.27 -10.62 -15.01
CA VAL A 563 -3.32 -12.07 -15.21
C VAL A 563 -3.81 -12.38 -16.62
N THR A 564 -3.13 -13.28 -17.33
CA THR A 564 -3.52 -13.64 -18.70
C THR A 564 -4.90 -14.31 -18.73
N VAL A 565 -5.63 -14.14 -19.82
CA VAL A 565 -6.94 -14.80 -20.03
C VAL A 565 -6.84 -16.33 -20.09
N SER A 566 -5.65 -16.87 -20.36
CA SER A 566 -5.36 -18.31 -20.36
C SER A 566 -5.07 -18.88 -18.97
N SER A 567 -4.75 -18.03 -17.99
CA SER A 567 -4.57 -18.45 -16.61
C SER A 567 -5.87 -19.00 -16.03
N PRO A 568 -5.84 -20.06 -15.21
CA PRO A 568 -7.02 -20.48 -14.45
C PRO A 568 -7.44 -19.43 -13.41
N TYR A 569 -6.56 -18.47 -13.09
CA TYR A 569 -6.80 -17.36 -12.16
C TYR A 569 -7.19 -16.05 -12.88
N LYS A 570 -7.71 -16.13 -14.10
CA LYS A 570 -8.21 -14.93 -14.79
C LYS A 570 -9.20 -14.16 -13.89
N GLY A 571 -9.05 -12.85 -13.83
CA GLY A 571 -9.81 -11.99 -12.92
C GLY A 571 -9.21 -11.87 -11.51
N TYR A 572 -8.05 -12.48 -11.23
CA TYR A 572 -7.30 -12.19 -10.01
C TYR A 572 -6.30 -11.06 -10.28
N GLY A 573 -5.88 -10.37 -9.23
CA GLY A 573 -4.94 -9.26 -9.30
C GLY A 573 -5.52 -8.09 -10.09
N VAL A 574 -4.62 -7.26 -10.63
CA VAL A 574 -5.02 -6.08 -11.41
C VAL A 574 -5.63 -6.49 -12.76
N TYR A 575 -6.62 -5.73 -13.23
CA TYR A 575 -7.33 -5.97 -14.48
C TYR A 575 -7.15 -4.86 -15.52
#